data_AF-A0A6P7T400-F1
#
_entry.id   AF-A0A6P7T400-F1
#
_cell.length_a   1.000
_cell.length_b   1.000
_cell.length_c   1.000
_cell.angle_alpha   90.00
_cell.angle_beta   90.00
_cell.angle_gamma   90.00
#
_symmetry.space_group_name_H-M   'P 1'
#
loop_
_entity.id
_entity.type
_entity.pdbx_description
1 polymer ?
#
loop_
_entity_poly.entity_id
_entity_poly.type
_entity_poly.pdbx_seq_one_letter_code
_entity_poly.pdbx_strand_id
1 'polypeptide(L)'
;MANKQQLRNSIKIKRCREDLVQGLDDVTIKNMVDHFLSQSFITSEEKNVIQAKETEQEKARKLLDVIHRKVESQDKQNKSKLFNGFVKCLREHNPSLATTVENADDSVPNDESVPNDELDIDNILERVKNIDLNEKMLNRILMRMGSGWESVASELGIESIKIDNVRQDNPYCTHNQKFEAFNSWRKKQAHGRGALKKLIKAIYYCSVNCNVNMNKILECIEDP
;
A
#
# COMPACT_ATOMS: atom_id res chain seq x y z
N MET A 1 -1.86 -11.90 6.65
CA MET A 1 -3.24 -12.39 6.36
C MET A 1 -4.20 -11.26 5.95
N ALA A 2 -4.28 -10.13 6.66
CA ALA A 2 -5.21 -9.04 6.32
C ALA A 2 -5.00 -8.35 4.95
N ASN A 3 -3.76 -8.29 4.43
CA ASN A 3 -3.49 -7.63 3.14
C ASN A 3 -4.04 -8.43 1.94
N LYS A 4 -3.98 -9.76 2.02
CA LYS A 4 -4.47 -10.68 0.97
C LYS A 4 -5.98 -10.58 0.77
N GLN A 5 -6.75 -10.34 1.83
CA GLN A 5 -8.20 -10.18 1.73
C GLN A 5 -8.59 -8.84 1.08
N GLN A 6 -7.84 -7.76 1.31
CA GLN A 6 -8.12 -6.48 0.68
C GLN A 6 -7.81 -6.50 -0.81
N LEU A 7 -6.71 -7.15 -1.19
CA LEU A 7 -6.37 -7.40 -2.59
C LEU A 7 -7.46 -8.21 -3.30
N ARG A 8 -7.97 -9.26 -2.65
CA ARG A 8 -9.12 -10.03 -3.16
C ARG A 8 -10.36 -9.15 -3.34
N ASN A 9 -10.66 -8.30 -2.37
CA ASN A 9 -11.81 -7.40 -2.42
C ASN A 9 -11.69 -6.35 -3.55
N SER A 10 -10.50 -5.78 -3.79
CA SER A 10 -10.29 -4.85 -4.92
C SER A 10 -10.40 -5.55 -6.27
N ILE A 11 -9.86 -6.78 -6.39
CA ILE A 11 -10.00 -7.62 -7.58
C ILE A 11 -11.48 -7.89 -7.90
N LYS A 12 -12.29 -8.23 -6.88
CA LYS A 12 -13.74 -8.43 -7.03
C LYS A 12 -14.44 -7.19 -7.61
N ILE A 13 -14.14 -6.00 -7.05
CA ILE A 13 -14.70 -4.72 -7.55
C ILE A 13 -14.28 -4.48 -9.00
N LYS A 14 -13.02 -4.74 -9.35
CA LYS A 14 -12.49 -4.51 -10.69
C LYS A 14 -13.13 -5.45 -11.72
N ARG A 15 -13.33 -6.72 -11.38
CA ARG A 15 -13.91 -7.74 -12.26
C ARG A 15 -15.39 -7.51 -12.53
N CYS A 16 -16.14 -7.08 -11.51
CA CYS A 16 -17.57 -6.80 -11.64
C CYS A 16 -17.88 -5.34 -12.02
N ARG A 17 -16.87 -4.55 -12.39
CA ARG A 17 -17.03 -3.09 -12.57
C ARG A 17 -18.07 -2.74 -13.62
N GLU A 18 -18.06 -3.42 -14.77
CA GLU A 18 -19.03 -3.15 -15.84
C GLU A 18 -20.46 -3.53 -15.40
N ASP A 19 -20.63 -4.71 -14.79
CA ASP A 19 -21.93 -5.15 -14.27
C ASP A 19 -22.47 -4.21 -13.19
N LEU A 20 -21.60 -3.70 -12.32
CA LEU A 20 -21.94 -2.71 -11.29
C LEU A 20 -22.31 -1.36 -11.90
N VAL A 21 -21.58 -0.90 -12.91
CA VAL A 21 -21.88 0.39 -13.58
C VAL A 21 -23.22 0.34 -14.31
N GLN A 22 -23.58 -0.81 -14.89
CA GLN A 22 -24.85 -0.98 -15.59
C GLN A 22 -26.02 -1.25 -14.63
N GLY A 23 -25.75 -1.86 -13.47
CA GLY A 23 -26.80 -2.24 -12.52
C GLY A 23 -27.07 -1.23 -11.40
N LEU A 24 -26.20 -0.25 -11.17
CA LEU A 24 -26.38 0.77 -10.14
C LEU A 24 -27.22 1.94 -10.66
N ASP A 25 -28.44 2.06 -10.14
CA ASP A 25 -29.30 3.23 -10.37
C ASP A 25 -28.90 4.44 -9.49
N ASP A 26 -29.33 5.64 -9.89
CA ASP A 26 -29.01 6.90 -9.22
C ASP A 26 -29.44 6.93 -7.73
N VAL A 27 -30.55 6.25 -7.41
CA VAL A 27 -31.09 6.18 -6.03
C VAL A 27 -30.17 5.35 -5.14
N THR A 28 -29.72 4.20 -5.63
CA THR A 28 -28.79 3.30 -4.96
C THR A 28 -27.44 3.97 -4.77
N ILE A 29 -26.95 4.67 -5.81
CA ILE A 29 -25.70 5.44 -5.74
C ILE A 29 -25.81 6.52 -4.66
N LYS A 30 -26.90 7.28 -4.64
CA LYS A 30 -27.12 8.33 -3.63
C LYS A 30 -27.15 7.76 -2.22
N ASN A 31 -27.90 6.68 -1.99
CA ASN A 31 -28.00 6.02 -0.69
C ASN A 31 -26.64 5.47 -0.22
N MET A 32 -25.85 4.89 -1.13
CA MET A 32 -24.50 4.44 -0.84
C MET A 32 -23.58 5.59 -0.44
N VAL A 33 -23.60 6.68 -1.20
CA VAL A 33 -22.79 7.88 -0.93
C VAL A 33 -23.16 8.49 0.42
N ASP A 34 -24.44 8.61 0.73
CA ASP A 34 -24.92 9.15 2.02
C ASP A 34 -24.55 8.23 3.20
N HIS A 35 -24.63 6.91 3.01
CA HIS A 35 -24.21 5.93 4.01
C HIS A 35 -22.70 5.97 4.27
N PHE A 36 -21.88 6.04 3.21
CA PHE A 36 -20.42 6.10 3.35
C PHE A 36 -19.94 7.42 3.92
N LEU A 37 -20.62 8.53 3.63
CA LEU A 37 -20.34 9.81 4.26
C LEU A 37 -20.67 9.77 5.76
N SER A 38 -21.81 9.19 6.13
CA SER A 38 -22.24 9.03 7.53
C SER A 38 -21.27 8.17 8.34
N GLN A 39 -20.63 7.19 7.71
CA GLN A 39 -19.59 6.34 8.31
C GLN A 39 -18.18 6.94 8.21
N SER A 40 -18.02 8.15 7.66
CA SER A 40 -16.74 8.82 7.44
C SER A 40 -15.75 8.04 6.56
N PHE A 41 -16.25 7.17 5.67
CA PHE A 41 -15.40 6.47 4.70
C PHE A 41 -15.04 7.34 3.49
N ILE A 42 -15.96 8.23 3.10
CA ILE A 42 -15.75 9.22 2.04
C ILE A 42 -15.96 10.63 2.60
N THR A 43 -15.31 11.62 2.02
CA THR A 43 -15.46 13.03 2.41
C THR A 43 -16.62 13.70 1.68
N SER A 44 -17.05 14.86 2.18
CA SER A 44 -18.05 15.69 1.53
C SER A 44 -17.60 16.15 0.14
N GLU A 45 -16.29 16.38 -0.08
CA GLU A 45 -15.76 16.66 -1.42
C GLU A 45 -15.94 15.46 -2.35
N GLU A 46 -15.63 14.24 -1.89
CA GLU A 46 -15.79 13.02 -2.69
C GLU A 46 -17.26 12.80 -3.08
N LYS A 47 -18.19 13.04 -2.15
CA LYS A 47 -19.64 13.05 -2.43
C LYS A 47 -20.00 14.05 -3.53
N ASN A 48 -19.54 15.30 -3.41
CA ASN A 48 -19.86 16.34 -4.39
C ASN A 48 -19.29 16.00 -5.78
N VAL A 49 -18.09 15.43 -5.84
CA VAL A 49 -17.48 14.98 -7.10
C VAL A 49 -18.27 13.84 -7.76
N ILE A 50 -18.83 12.92 -6.97
CA ILE A 50 -19.69 11.85 -7.48
C ILE A 50 -21.01 12.45 -7.98
N GLN A 51 -21.66 13.30 -7.19
CA GLN A 51 -22.96 13.90 -7.53
C GLN A 51 -22.90 14.88 -8.70
N ALA A 52 -21.75 15.51 -8.94
CA ALA A 52 -21.53 16.43 -10.05
C ALA A 52 -21.45 15.73 -11.43
N LYS A 53 -21.47 14.39 -11.48
CA LYS A 53 -21.53 13.65 -12.74
C LYS A 53 -22.93 13.70 -13.36
N GLU A 54 -22.97 13.77 -14.68
CA GLU A 54 -24.21 14.04 -15.43
C GLU A 54 -25.06 12.77 -15.59
N THR A 55 -24.40 11.64 -15.86
CA THR A 55 -25.08 10.35 -16.07
C THR A 55 -24.96 9.43 -14.87
N GLU A 56 -25.96 8.55 -14.65
CA GLU A 56 -25.93 7.54 -13.59
C GLU A 56 -24.71 6.61 -13.72
N GLN A 57 -24.33 6.25 -14.95
CA GLN A 57 -23.17 5.38 -15.21
C GLN A 57 -21.86 6.08 -14.84
N GLU A 58 -21.73 7.39 -15.08
CA GLU A 58 -20.56 8.15 -14.65
C GLU A 58 -20.50 8.31 -13.13
N LYS A 59 -21.65 8.51 -12.47
CA LYS A 59 -21.75 8.52 -11.01
C LYS A 59 -21.33 7.16 -10.44
N ALA A 60 -21.82 6.06 -11.02
CA ALA A 60 -21.46 4.70 -10.63
C ALA A 60 -19.96 4.44 -10.81
N ARG A 61 -19.38 4.78 -11.98
CA ARG A 61 -17.93 4.68 -12.22
C ARG A 61 -17.15 5.46 -11.19
N LYS A 62 -17.55 6.70 -10.90
CA LYS A 62 -16.82 7.56 -9.97
C LYS A 62 -16.92 7.06 -8.53
N LEU A 63 -18.08 6.56 -8.11
CA LEU A 63 -18.29 5.92 -6.82
C LEU A 63 -17.37 4.69 -6.69
N LEU A 64 -17.36 3.81 -7.69
CA LEU A 64 -16.51 2.62 -7.70
C LEU A 64 -15.01 2.97 -7.68
N ASP A 65 -14.60 4.03 -8.37
CA ASP A 65 -13.21 4.52 -8.32
C ASP A 65 -12.81 4.98 -6.92
N VAL A 66 -13.69 5.71 -6.23
CA VAL A 66 -13.47 6.17 -4.85
C VAL A 66 -13.38 4.96 -3.92
N ILE A 67 -14.32 4.01 -4.02
CA ILE A 67 -14.31 2.79 -3.20
C ILE A 67 -13.05 1.97 -3.47
N HIS A 68 -12.68 1.74 -4.73
CA HIS A 68 -11.47 1.00 -5.11
C HIS A 68 -10.22 1.64 -4.50
N ARG A 69 -10.03 2.95 -4.72
CA ARG A 69 -8.90 3.70 -4.17
C ARG A 69 -8.85 3.65 -2.64
N LYS A 70 -10.00 3.68 -1.97
CA LYS A 70 -10.08 3.63 -0.49
C LYS A 70 -9.85 2.22 0.05
N VAL A 71 -10.31 1.19 -0.64
CA VAL A 71 -9.99 -0.22 -0.31
C VAL A 71 -8.48 -0.49 -0.53
N GLU A 72 -7.85 0.22 -1.46
CA GLU A 72 -6.40 0.19 -1.69
C GLU A 72 -5.57 1.10 -0.75
N SER A 73 -6.19 1.96 0.07
CA SER A 73 -5.49 2.92 0.97
C SER A 73 -4.69 2.25 2.11
N GLN A 74 -4.20 2.94 3.16
CA GLN A 74 -3.38 2.27 4.21
C GLN A 74 -4.16 1.88 5.48
N ASP A 75 -5.39 2.36 5.66
CA ASP A 75 -6.17 2.14 6.88
C ASP A 75 -6.88 0.77 6.88
N LYS A 76 -6.25 -0.21 7.52
CA LYS A 76 -6.69 -1.61 7.55
C LYS A 76 -8.11 -1.80 8.10
N GLN A 77 -8.51 -1.01 9.09
CA GLN A 77 -9.80 -1.20 9.77
C GLN A 77 -10.94 -0.59 8.94
N ASN A 78 -10.68 0.55 8.31
CA ASN A 78 -11.67 1.24 7.50
C ASN A 78 -11.91 0.55 6.14
N LYS A 79 -10.92 -0.15 5.58
CA LYS A 79 -11.09 -0.93 4.34
C LYS A 79 -12.13 -2.05 4.41
N SER A 80 -12.01 -2.94 5.40
CA SER A 80 -12.96 -4.06 5.55
C SER A 80 -14.35 -3.54 5.83
N LYS A 81 -14.46 -2.49 6.66
CA LYS A 81 -15.76 -1.86 6.96
C LYS A 81 -16.37 -1.20 5.72
N LEU A 82 -15.57 -0.54 4.90
CA LEU A 82 -16.01 0.04 3.63
C LEU A 82 -16.50 -1.03 2.65
N PHE A 83 -15.73 -2.09 2.42
CA PHE A 83 -16.14 -3.18 1.53
C PHE A 83 -17.40 -3.90 2.03
N ASN A 84 -17.45 -4.22 3.33
CA ASN A 84 -18.62 -4.85 3.92
C ASN A 84 -19.85 -3.92 3.87
N GLY A 85 -19.65 -2.62 4.10
CA GLY A 85 -20.70 -1.61 3.94
C GLY A 85 -21.20 -1.53 2.51
N PHE A 86 -20.30 -1.61 1.53
CA PHE A 86 -20.64 -1.66 0.11
C PHE A 86 -21.47 -2.88 -0.26
N VAL A 87 -21.03 -4.07 0.12
CA VAL A 87 -21.79 -5.30 -0.14
C VAL A 87 -23.13 -5.29 0.58
N LYS A 88 -23.20 -4.74 1.80
CA LYS A 88 -24.45 -4.57 2.55
C LYS A 88 -25.43 -3.64 1.81
N CYS A 89 -24.96 -2.48 1.36
CA CYS A 89 -25.79 -1.55 0.58
C CYS A 89 -26.28 -2.19 -0.73
N LEU A 90 -25.42 -2.96 -1.42
CA LEU A 90 -25.84 -3.74 -2.59
C LEU A 90 -26.93 -4.74 -2.23
N ARG A 91 -26.80 -5.47 -1.12
CA ARG A 91 -27.79 -6.48 -0.71
C ARG A 91 -29.16 -5.86 -0.41
N GLU A 92 -29.20 -4.64 0.09
CA GLU A 92 -30.44 -3.93 0.42
C GLU A 92 -31.17 -3.41 -0.82
N HIS A 93 -30.45 -3.00 -1.87
CA HIS A 93 -31.03 -2.31 -3.04
C HIS A 93 -31.01 -3.15 -4.31
N ASN A 94 -29.98 -3.98 -4.50
CA ASN A 94 -29.76 -4.83 -5.67
C ASN A 94 -29.09 -6.17 -5.27
N PRO A 95 -29.86 -7.14 -4.71
CA PRO A 95 -29.32 -8.42 -4.21
C PRO A 95 -28.60 -9.25 -5.27
N SER A 96 -28.98 -9.11 -6.53
CA SER A 96 -28.33 -9.76 -7.67
C SER A 96 -26.87 -9.27 -7.82
N LEU A 97 -26.64 -7.96 -7.76
CA LEU A 97 -25.30 -7.37 -7.83
C LEU A 97 -24.45 -7.71 -6.60
N ALA A 98 -25.05 -7.76 -5.41
CA ALA A 98 -24.34 -8.21 -4.21
C ALA A 98 -23.82 -9.65 -4.40
N THR A 99 -24.67 -10.53 -4.94
CA THR A 99 -24.34 -11.92 -5.22
C THR A 99 -23.24 -12.02 -6.30
N THR A 100 -23.32 -11.19 -7.34
CA THR A 100 -22.28 -11.07 -8.38
C THR A 100 -20.93 -10.67 -7.77
N VAL A 101 -20.89 -9.69 -6.88
CA VAL A 101 -19.65 -9.25 -6.21
C VAL A 101 -19.12 -10.30 -5.22
N GLU A 102 -20.00 -11.00 -4.51
CA GLU A 102 -19.60 -12.03 -3.53
C GLU A 102 -19.02 -13.27 -4.22
N ASN A 103 -19.66 -13.71 -5.31
CA ASN A 103 -19.24 -14.86 -6.13
C ASN A 103 -18.20 -14.50 -7.19
N ALA A 104 -17.88 -13.21 -7.34
CA ALA A 104 -16.82 -12.76 -8.22
C ALA A 104 -15.56 -13.53 -7.91
N ASP A 105 -14.96 -14.12 -8.95
CA ASP A 105 -13.71 -14.83 -8.81
C ASP A 105 -12.70 -13.86 -8.18
N ASP A 106 -12.16 -14.23 -7.02
CA ASP A 106 -11.10 -13.51 -6.32
C ASP A 106 -9.78 -14.26 -6.39
N SER A 107 -9.71 -15.25 -7.27
CA SER A 107 -8.45 -15.84 -7.71
C SER A 107 -7.60 -14.71 -8.25
N VAL A 108 -6.58 -14.38 -7.48
CA VAL A 108 -5.45 -13.59 -7.97
C VAL A 108 -4.98 -14.32 -9.23
N PRO A 109 -4.96 -13.67 -10.41
CA PRO A 109 -4.57 -14.34 -11.64
C PRO A 109 -3.23 -15.04 -11.41
N ASN A 110 -3.18 -16.36 -11.61
CA ASN A 110 -1.95 -17.16 -11.57
C ASN A 110 -1.13 -16.98 -12.87
N ASP A 111 -1.34 -15.90 -13.61
CA ASP A 111 -0.80 -15.71 -14.95
C ASP A 111 0.18 -14.53 -14.95
N GLU A 112 1.38 -14.80 -15.47
CA GLU A 112 2.62 -14.01 -15.44
C GLU A 112 2.55 -12.71 -16.27
N SER A 113 1.38 -12.12 -16.47
CA SER A 113 1.17 -11.02 -17.44
C SER A 113 0.38 -9.82 -16.92
N VAL A 114 0.17 -9.70 -15.60
CA VAL A 114 -0.09 -8.38 -15.01
C VAL A 114 1.27 -7.72 -14.77
N PRO A 115 1.54 -6.51 -15.29
CA PRO A 115 2.68 -5.74 -14.86
C PRO A 115 2.56 -5.51 -13.35
N ASN A 116 3.30 -6.31 -12.59
CA ASN A 116 3.52 -6.13 -11.17
C ASN A 116 4.37 -4.87 -10.97
N ASP A 117 3.73 -3.71 -11.07
CA ASP A 117 4.26 -2.51 -10.41
C ASP A 117 4.08 -2.60 -8.88
N GLU A 118 3.42 -3.66 -8.38
CA GLU A 118 3.57 -4.11 -7.00
C GLU A 118 4.67 -5.18 -6.96
N LEU A 119 5.91 -4.72 -6.82
CA LEU A 119 7.08 -5.55 -6.58
C LEU A 119 6.77 -6.65 -5.55
N ASP A 120 6.71 -7.89 -6.03
CA ASP A 120 6.50 -9.05 -5.19
C ASP A 120 7.67 -9.16 -4.20
N ILE A 121 7.40 -8.71 -2.98
CA ILE A 121 8.39 -8.65 -1.91
C ILE A 121 8.93 -10.04 -1.60
N ASP A 122 8.13 -11.11 -1.74
CA ASP A 122 8.62 -12.46 -1.44
C ASP A 122 9.64 -12.90 -2.49
N ASN A 123 9.39 -12.63 -3.77
CA ASN A 123 10.37 -12.84 -4.85
C ASN A 123 11.65 -12.01 -4.64
N ILE A 124 11.54 -10.74 -4.26
CA ILE A 124 12.71 -9.91 -3.94
C ILE A 124 13.50 -10.47 -2.77
N LEU A 125 12.81 -10.82 -1.67
CA LEU A 125 13.44 -11.35 -0.47
C LEU A 125 14.12 -12.70 -0.75
N GLU A 126 13.61 -13.48 -1.69
CA GLU A 126 14.26 -14.71 -2.19
C GLU A 126 15.52 -14.42 -3.00
N ARG A 127 15.53 -13.39 -3.87
CA ARG A 127 16.74 -12.97 -4.62
C ARG A 127 17.86 -12.49 -3.69
N VAL A 128 17.52 -11.75 -2.63
CA VAL A 128 18.50 -11.15 -1.72
C VAL A 128 18.84 -12.00 -0.49
N LYS A 129 18.24 -13.19 -0.34
CA LYS A 129 18.36 -14.01 0.89
C LYS A 129 19.80 -14.41 1.23
N ASN A 130 20.64 -14.56 0.22
CA ASN A 130 22.03 -15.01 0.35
C ASN A 130 23.05 -13.87 0.19
N ILE A 131 22.60 -12.63 0.07
CA ILE A 131 23.48 -11.47 -0.13
C ILE A 131 23.71 -10.79 1.22
N ASP A 132 24.98 -10.64 1.59
CA ASP A 132 25.36 -9.95 2.81
C ASP A 132 25.40 -8.43 2.63
N LEU A 133 24.81 -7.72 3.59
CA LEU A 133 24.80 -6.26 3.61
C LEU A 133 26.18 -5.70 3.96
N ASN A 134 26.95 -5.33 2.94
CA ASN A 134 28.21 -4.59 3.12
C ASN A 134 27.99 -3.07 3.20
N GLU A 135 29.02 -2.34 3.61
CA GLU A 135 28.95 -0.89 3.83
C GLU A 135 28.72 -0.10 2.54
N LYS A 136 29.35 -0.48 1.43
CA LYS A 136 29.19 0.20 0.13
C LYS A 136 27.77 0.06 -0.41
N MET A 137 27.19 -1.13 -0.28
CA MET A 137 25.81 -1.42 -0.67
C MET A 137 24.82 -0.69 0.23
N LEU A 138 25.06 -0.68 1.54
CA LEU A 138 24.27 0.13 2.47
C LEU A 138 24.28 1.60 2.05
N ASN A 139 25.46 2.15 1.76
CA ASN A 139 25.60 3.55 1.35
C ASN A 139 24.76 3.86 0.09
N ARG A 140 24.86 3.01 -0.94
CA ARG A 140 24.06 3.14 -2.18
C ARG A 140 22.56 3.12 -1.92
N ILE A 141 22.08 2.20 -1.08
CA ILE A 141 20.67 2.11 -0.70
C ILE A 141 20.21 3.39 0.00
N LEU A 142 21.00 3.92 0.93
CA LEU A 142 20.64 5.13 1.69
C LEU A 142 20.65 6.40 0.83
N MET A 143 21.45 6.45 -0.24
CA MET A 143 21.42 7.54 -1.23
C MET A 143 20.10 7.59 -2.02
N ARG A 144 19.38 6.47 -2.12
CA ARG A 144 18.05 6.39 -2.75
C ARG A 144 16.91 6.59 -1.75
N MET A 145 17.22 6.69 -0.46
CA MET A 145 16.25 6.85 0.60
C MET A 145 15.92 8.34 0.80
N GLY A 146 14.63 8.69 0.75
CA GLY A 146 14.15 10.06 0.94
C GLY A 146 14.02 10.48 2.40
N SER A 147 13.18 11.50 2.64
CA SER A 147 12.65 11.84 3.97
C SER A 147 11.81 10.66 4.49
N GLY A 148 11.83 10.36 5.79
CA GLY A 148 11.07 9.25 6.39
C GLY A 148 11.88 7.99 6.71
N TRP A 149 13.20 8.04 6.50
CA TRP A 149 14.15 6.99 6.88
C TRP A 149 14.07 6.64 8.37
N GLU A 150 13.59 7.55 9.22
CA GLU A 150 13.35 7.32 10.65
C GLU A 150 12.30 6.23 10.90
N SER A 151 11.30 6.11 10.01
CA SER A 151 10.32 5.02 10.06
C SER A 151 10.98 3.67 9.81
N VAL A 152 11.90 3.60 8.84
CA VAL A 152 12.68 2.37 8.54
C VAL A 152 13.62 2.06 9.69
N ALA A 153 14.30 3.07 10.24
CA ALA A 153 15.16 2.90 11.40
C ALA A 153 14.39 2.33 12.60
N SER A 154 13.19 2.85 12.86
CA SER A 154 12.31 2.36 13.92
C SER A 154 11.86 0.92 13.68
N GLU A 155 11.44 0.58 12.44
CA GLU A 155 11.05 -0.78 12.05
C GLU A 155 12.21 -1.79 12.18
N LEU A 156 13.45 -1.33 11.98
CA LEU A 156 14.67 -2.13 12.18
C LEU A 156 15.08 -2.27 13.66
N GLY A 157 14.33 -1.66 14.58
CA GLY A 157 14.59 -1.67 16.01
C GLY A 157 15.70 -0.72 16.45
N ILE A 158 16.01 0.32 15.67
CA ILE A 158 16.91 1.39 16.11
C ILE A 158 16.15 2.25 17.13
N GLU A 159 16.71 2.38 18.32
CA GLU A 159 16.12 3.17 19.41
C GLU A 159 15.91 4.63 18.99
N SER A 160 14.78 5.22 19.38
CA SER A 160 14.45 6.63 19.11
C SER A 160 15.52 7.58 19.63
N ILE A 161 16.10 7.30 20.80
CA ILE A 161 17.21 8.07 21.38
C ILE A 161 18.40 8.10 20.43
N LYS A 162 18.74 6.98 19.77
CA LYS A 162 19.84 6.96 18.81
C LYS A 162 19.49 7.75 17.54
N ILE A 163 18.23 7.70 17.08
CA ILE A 163 17.75 8.51 15.94
C ILE A 163 17.83 10.01 16.26
N ASP A 164 17.44 10.41 17.47
CA ASP A 164 17.51 11.80 17.90
C ASP A 164 18.95 12.30 18.08
N ASN A 165 19.84 11.46 18.64
CA ASN A 165 21.26 11.78 18.76
C ASN A 165 21.91 12.00 17.39
N VAL A 166 21.71 11.09 16.42
CA VAL A 166 22.31 11.28 15.08
C VAL A 166 21.78 12.52 14.37
N ARG A 167 20.53 12.92 14.64
CA ARG A 167 19.93 14.16 14.13
C ARG A 167 20.60 15.39 14.74
N GLN A 168 20.87 15.36 16.04
CA GLN A 168 21.59 16.43 16.75
C GLN A 168 23.06 16.51 16.33
N ASP A 169 23.71 15.37 16.11
CA ASP A 169 25.12 15.30 15.72
C ASP A 169 25.36 15.73 14.26
N ASN A 170 24.36 15.55 13.39
CA ASN A 170 24.46 15.85 11.95
C ASN A 170 23.29 16.73 11.44
N PRO A 171 23.04 17.92 11.99
CA PRO A 171 21.79 18.66 11.78
C PRO A 171 21.53 19.10 10.34
N TYR A 172 22.60 19.31 9.56
CA TYR A 172 22.52 19.81 8.17
C TYR A 172 22.74 18.72 7.11
N CYS A 173 23.01 17.48 7.50
CA CYS A 173 23.32 16.40 6.56
C CYS A 173 22.47 15.16 6.82
N THR A 174 21.28 15.11 6.20
CA THR A 174 20.35 13.97 6.32
C THR A 174 20.98 12.65 5.89
N HIS A 175 21.92 12.67 4.93
CA HIS A 175 22.62 11.48 4.51
C HIS A 175 23.54 10.93 5.61
N ASN A 176 24.29 11.78 6.31
CA ASN A 176 25.14 11.34 7.42
C ASN A 176 24.30 10.82 8.60
N GLN A 177 23.17 11.47 8.90
CA GLN A 177 22.21 10.98 9.91
C GLN A 177 21.78 9.54 9.60
N LYS A 178 21.36 9.28 8.34
CA LYS A 178 21.02 7.94 7.84
C LYS A 178 22.20 6.99 7.99
N PHE A 179 23.33 7.32 7.38
CA PHE A 179 24.47 6.43 7.32
C PHE A 179 24.96 6.03 8.72
N GLU A 180 25.04 6.97 9.67
CA GLU A 180 25.46 6.66 11.03
C GLU A 180 24.47 5.72 11.75
N ALA A 181 23.16 6.00 11.67
CA ALA A 181 22.14 5.15 12.27
C ALA A 181 22.16 3.73 11.69
N PHE A 182 22.06 3.59 10.37
CA PHE A 182 21.98 2.29 9.73
C PHE A 182 23.31 1.53 9.74
N ASN A 183 24.47 2.21 9.68
CA ASN A 183 25.76 1.54 9.79
C ASN A 183 26.00 1.03 11.23
N SER A 184 25.54 1.76 12.25
CA SER A 184 25.58 1.29 13.63
C SER A 184 24.67 0.06 13.83
N TRP A 185 23.47 0.06 13.25
CA TRP A 185 22.56 -1.10 13.23
C TRP A 185 23.19 -2.30 12.52
N ARG A 186 23.77 -2.10 11.32
CA ARG A 186 24.47 -3.14 10.56
C ARG A 186 25.61 -3.77 11.36
N LYS A 187 26.42 -2.94 12.04
CA LYS A 187 27.51 -3.40 12.91
C LYS A 187 27.01 -4.14 14.15
N LYS A 188 25.91 -3.69 14.76
CA LYS A 188 25.25 -4.36 15.91
C LYS A 188 24.61 -5.69 15.54
N GLN A 189 24.11 -5.87 14.30
CA GLN A 189 23.58 -7.13 13.76
C GLN A 189 24.66 -8.19 13.46
N ALA A 190 25.83 -8.07 14.10
CA ALA A 190 27.04 -8.88 13.94
C ALA A 190 26.81 -10.24 13.26
N HIS A 191 27.11 -10.29 11.96
CA HIS A 191 27.32 -11.52 11.16
C HIS A 191 26.12 -12.42 10.82
N GLY A 192 24.87 -11.93 10.94
CA GLY A 192 23.70 -12.71 10.51
C GLY A 192 23.40 -12.59 9.01
N ARG A 193 23.50 -13.70 8.25
CA ARG A 193 22.86 -13.86 6.93
C ARG A 193 21.43 -13.32 7.00
N GLY A 194 21.08 -12.35 6.15
CA GLY A 194 19.74 -11.76 6.09
C GLY A 194 19.60 -10.33 6.65
N ALA A 195 20.69 -9.64 7.00
CA ALA A 195 20.62 -8.20 7.29
C ALA A 195 20.05 -7.39 6.11
N LEU A 196 20.46 -7.71 4.87
CA LEU A 196 19.87 -7.10 3.67
C LEU A 196 18.38 -7.43 3.56
N LYS A 197 17.99 -8.70 3.80
CA LYS A 197 16.57 -9.13 3.81
C LYS A 197 15.75 -8.31 4.81
N LYS A 198 16.26 -8.09 6.03
CA LYS A 198 15.59 -7.25 7.05
C LYS A 198 15.46 -5.79 6.60
N LEU A 199 16.54 -5.22 6.05
CA LEU A 199 16.54 -3.85 5.53
C LEU A 199 15.52 -3.67 4.40
N ILE A 200 15.53 -4.54 3.40
CA ILE A 200 14.60 -4.49 2.25
C ILE A 200 13.15 -4.66 2.71
N LYS A 201 12.90 -5.55 3.66
CA LYS A 201 11.56 -5.74 4.25
C LYS A 201 11.08 -4.47 4.99
N ALA A 202 11.95 -3.84 5.79
CA ALA A 202 11.61 -2.60 6.49
C ALA A 202 11.38 -1.44 5.50
N ILE A 203 12.22 -1.31 4.47
CA ILE A 203 12.02 -0.30 3.41
C ILE A 203 10.71 -0.52 2.67
N TYR A 204 10.38 -1.77 2.34
CA TYR A 204 9.12 -2.10 1.67
C TYR A 204 7.91 -1.69 2.51
N TYR A 205 7.89 -2.03 3.80
CA TYR A 205 6.77 -1.65 4.69
C TYR A 205 6.69 -0.17 4.98
N CYS A 206 7.82 0.55 4.98
CA CYS A 206 7.87 1.99 5.19
C CYS A 206 7.94 2.79 3.89
N SER A 207 7.81 2.16 2.71
CA SER A 207 8.05 2.76 1.39
C SER A 207 7.23 4.02 1.14
N VAL A 208 5.99 4.04 1.64
CA VAL A 208 5.08 5.19 1.56
C VAL A 208 5.57 6.40 2.36
N ASN A 209 6.29 6.17 3.46
CA ASN A 209 6.87 7.26 4.26
C ASN A 209 8.24 7.69 3.76
N CYS A 210 8.95 6.82 3.03
CA CYS A 210 10.38 7.00 2.73
C CYS A 210 10.66 7.57 1.33
N ASN A 211 9.62 7.76 0.51
CA ASN A 211 9.73 8.15 -0.90
C ASN A 211 10.81 7.34 -1.65
N VAL A 212 10.77 6.02 -1.49
CA VAL A 212 11.78 5.11 -2.04
C VAL A 212 11.22 4.32 -3.20
N ASN A 213 11.91 4.36 -4.33
CA ASN A 213 11.64 3.47 -5.45
C ASN A 213 12.42 2.17 -5.25
N MET A 214 11.70 1.08 -4.99
CA MET A 214 12.29 -0.24 -4.72
C MET A 214 13.00 -0.83 -5.95
N ASN A 215 12.58 -0.53 -7.19
CA ASN A 215 13.31 -0.97 -8.40
C ASN A 215 14.72 -0.37 -8.43
N LYS A 216 14.86 0.91 -8.09
CA LYS A 216 16.16 1.58 -8.01
C LYS A 216 17.06 1.04 -6.90
N ILE A 217 16.46 0.49 -5.84
CA ILE A 217 17.22 -0.20 -4.77
C ILE A 217 17.73 -1.55 -5.27
N LEU A 218 16.93 -2.29 -6.03
CA LEU A 218 17.33 -3.58 -6.60
C LEU A 218 18.46 -3.42 -7.61
N GLU A 219 18.41 -2.39 -8.45
CA GLU A 219 19.53 -2.02 -9.34
C GLU A 219 20.85 -1.81 -8.56
N CYS A 220 20.78 -1.20 -7.38
CA CYS A 220 21.96 -0.97 -6.54
C CYS A 220 22.55 -2.25 -5.92
N ILE A 221 21.77 -3.33 -5.89
CA ILE A 221 22.18 -4.65 -5.36
C ILE A 221 22.75 -5.52 -6.49
N GLU A 222 22.24 -5.37 -7.71
CA GLU A 222 22.59 -6.18 -8.89
C GLU A 222 23.83 -5.65 -9.63
N ASP A 223 24.18 -4.36 -9.49
CA ASP A 223 25.36 -3.76 -10.12
C ASP A 223 26.40 -3.35 -9.04
N PRO A 224 27.38 -4.21 -8.70
CA PRO A 224 28.33 -4.03 -7.59
C PRO A 224 29.38 -2.93 -7.80
#